data_AF-A0A1V5W1A8-F1
#
_entry.id   AF-A0A1V5W1A8-F1
#
_cell.length_a   1.000
_cell.length_b   1.000
_cell.length_c   1.000
_cell.angle_alpha   90.00
_cell.angle_beta   90.00
_cell.angle_gamma   90.00
#
_symmetry.space_group_name_H-M   'P 1'
#
loop_
_entity.id
_entity.type
_entity.pdbx_description
1 polymer ?
#
loop_
_entity_poly.entity_id
_entity_poly.type
_entity_poly.pdbx_seq_one_letter_code
_entity_poly.pdbx_strand_id
1 'polypeptide(L)'
;MYKMTTYEEQIFKTLTINEENLTSAIEISEFIPKVKGKLISDFWIMVKNELDNISKNSNFKVFLDEDILNPISKLYLYKNDNHIFRITYEHLSNNLSIGLWIWLTNCNQDKTKEYKSKVVKNFEGWHTTSDWWLMYKDCENFSLIDTLIKLIQSNNVENFAKIKAQELFDFATENENHLNYMIENCSNK
;
A
#
# COMPACT_ATOMS: atom_id res chain seq x y z
N MET A 1 21.88 -0.52 29.57
CA MET A 1 20.90 -1.06 30.55
C MET A 1 19.52 -0.68 30.04
N TYR A 2 18.66 -1.67 29.74
CA TYR A 2 17.32 -1.39 29.22
C TYR A 2 16.45 -0.84 30.35
N LYS A 3 15.87 0.35 30.18
CA LYS A 3 15.07 1.02 31.21
C LYS A 3 13.60 0.92 30.82
N MET A 4 12.85 0.12 31.56
CA MET A 4 11.40 0.02 31.40
C MET A 4 10.71 1.26 31.99
N THR A 5 9.62 1.65 31.36
CA THR A 5 8.66 2.60 31.90
C THR A 5 7.87 1.97 33.06
N THR A 6 7.27 2.80 33.91
CA THR A 6 6.41 2.34 35.03
C THR A 6 5.29 1.40 34.55
N TYR A 7 4.75 1.65 33.36
CA TYR A 7 3.70 0.83 32.76
C TYR A 7 4.23 -0.54 32.31
N GLU A 8 5.38 -0.57 31.64
CA GLU A 8 6.05 -1.81 31.22
C GLU A 8 6.45 -2.67 32.43
N GLU A 9 6.90 -2.07 33.53
CA GLU A 9 7.20 -2.80 34.77
C GLU A 9 5.96 -3.44 35.40
N GLN A 10 4.80 -2.77 35.35
CA GLN A 10 3.55 -3.30 35.85
C GLN A 10 3.04 -4.46 34.99
N ILE A 11 3.14 -4.34 33.66
CA ILE A 11 2.85 -5.45 32.73
C ILE A 11 3.77 -6.62 33.03
N PHE A 12 5.08 -6.39 33.09
CA PHE A 12 6.08 -7.43 33.34
C PHE A 12 5.77 -8.19 34.63
N LYS A 13 5.52 -7.47 35.74
CA LYS A 13 5.12 -8.10 37.00
C LYS A 13 3.85 -8.93 36.80
N THR A 14 2.81 -8.38 36.22
CA THR A 14 1.53 -9.08 36.01
C THR A 14 1.67 -10.38 35.21
N LEU A 15 2.45 -10.33 34.11
CA LEU A 15 2.68 -11.48 33.23
C LEU A 15 3.56 -12.56 33.87
N THR A 16 4.47 -12.18 34.78
CA THR A 16 5.40 -13.10 35.44
C THR A 16 4.91 -13.61 36.79
N ILE A 17 3.72 -13.18 37.26
CA ILE A 17 3.14 -13.62 38.55
C ILE A 17 2.95 -15.14 38.61
N ASN A 18 2.54 -15.78 37.51
CA ASN A 18 2.40 -17.23 37.43
C ASN A 18 2.57 -17.75 36.00
N GLU A 19 2.77 -19.05 35.86
CA GLU A 19 3.02 -19.72 34.57
C GLU A 19 1.83 -19.62 33.61
N GLU A 20 0.60 -19.66 34.11
CA GLU A 20 -0.62 -19.56 33.31
C GLU A 20 -0.77 -18.19 32.62
N ASN A 21 -0.47 -17.10 33.34
CA ASN A 21 -0.45 -15.74 32.78
C ASN A 21 0.64 -15.59 31.73
N LEU A 22 1.82 -16.18 31.97
CA LEU A 22 2.94 -16.16 31.03
C LEU A 22 2.59 -16.94 29.76
N THR A 23 2.05 -18.15 29.89
CA THR A 23 1.59 -18.97 28.75
C THR A 23 0.49 -18.27 27.97
N SER A 24 -0.53 -17.72 28.64
CA SER A 24 -1.61 -16.98 27.98
C SER A 24 -1.09 -15.75 27.22
N ALA A 25 -0.12 -15.03 27.78
CA ALA A 25 0.49 -13.88 27.12
C ALA A 25 1.36 -14.28 25.93
N ILE A 26 2.09 -15.39 26.02
CA ILE A 26 2.83 -15.97 24.90
C ILE A 26 1.85 -16.33 23.79
N GLU A 27 0.78 -17.08 24.10
CA GLU A 27 -0.24 -17.46 23.13
C GLU A 27 -0.87 -16.23 22.46
N ILE A 28 -1.33 -15.24 23.24
CA ILE A 28 -1.87 -13.98 22.70
C ILE A 28 -0.85 -13.30 21.78
N SER A 29 0.41 -13.20 22.20
CA SER A 29 1.46 -12.57 21.41
C SER A 29 1.73 -13.29 20.10
N GLU A 30 1.57 -14.62 20.06
CA GLU A 30 1.70 -15.43 18.84
C GLU A 30 0.52 -15.25 17.88
N PHE A 31 -0.68 -14.99 18.41
CA PHE A 31 -1.88 -14.76 17.60
C PHE A 31 -2.00 -13.32 17.09
N ILE A 32 -1.45 -12.32 17.78
CA ILE A 32 -1.52 -10.91 17.37
C ILE A 32 -1.03 -10.69 15.92
N PRO A 33 0.12 -11.21 15.48
CA PRO A 33 0.57 -11.08 14.08
C PRO A 33 -0.41 -11.69 13.08
N LYS A 34 -1.03 -12.83 13.40
CA LYS A 34 -2.01 -13.50 12.54
C LYS A 34 -3.30 -12.68 12.43
N VAL A 35 -3.78 -12.14 13.55
CA VAL A 35 -4.97 -11.28 13.59
C VAL A 35 -4.71 -10.00 12.80
N LYS A 36 -3.57 -9.32 13.03
CA LYS A 36 -3.16 -8.14 12.25
C LYS A 36 -3.10 -8.47 10.76
N GLY A 37 -2.44 -9.58 10.40
CA GLY A 37 -2.30 -10.02 9.02
C GLY A 37 -3.66 -10.25 8.34
N LYS A 38 -4.60 -10.90 9.05
CA LYS A 38 -5.96 -11.10 8.55
C LYS A 38 -6.72 -9.79 8.37
N LEU A 39 -6.68 -8.88 9.35
CA LEU A 39 -7.34 -7.57 9.25
C LEU A 39 -6.86 -6.77 8.02
N ILE A 40 -5.54 -6.72 7.82
CA ILE A 40 -4.95 -6.01 6.67
C ILE A 40 -5.34 -6.68 5.36
N SER A 41 -5.29 -8.01 5.30
CA SER A 41 -5.60 -8.77 4.08
C SER A 41 -7.08 -8.61 3.68
N ASP A 42 -7.98 -8.81 4.65
CA ASP A 42 -9.42 -8.65 4.43
C ASP A 42 -9.74 -7.21 3.98
N PHE A 43 -9.11 -6.21 4.58
CA PHE A 43 -9.24 -4.81 4.18
C PHE A 43 -8.84 -4.58 2.71
N TRP A 44 -7.67 -5.04 2.28
CA TRP A 44 -7.22 -4.80 0.90
C TRP A 44 -8.02 -5.59 -0.14
N ILE A 45 -8.57 -6.75 0.23
CA ILE A 45 -9.55 -7.46 -0.59
C ILE A 45 -10.82 -6.62 -0.78
N MET A 46 -11.31 -5.97 0.29
CA MET A 46 -12.45 -5.05 0.20
C MET A 46 -12.13 -3.85 -0.70
N VAL A 47 -10.96 -3.21 -0.53
CA VAL A 47 -10.53 -2.10 -1.40
C VAL A 47 -10.49 -2.54 -2.86
N LYS A 48 -9.93 -3.71 -3.15
CA LYS A 48 -9.85 -4.26 -4.51
C LYS A 48 -11.25 -4.49 -5.11
N ASN A 49 -12.21 -5.00 -4.34
CA ASN A 49 -13.58 -5.20 -4.81
C ASN A 49 -14.30 -3.87 -5.11
N GLU A 50 -14.12 -2.85 -4.26
CA GLU A 50 -14.65 -1.51 -4.52
C GLU A 50 -13.99 -0.87 -5.74
N LEU A 51 -12.67 -1.06 -5.89
CA LEU A 51 -11.92 -0.55 -7.02
C LEU A 51 -12.31 -1.24 -8.34
N ASP A 52 -12.54 -2.55 -8.33
CA ASP A 52 -13.12 -3.29 -9.45
C ASP A 52 -14.47 -2.72 -9.83
N ASN A 53 -15.33 -2.41 -8.85
CA ASN A 53 -16.65 -1.84 -9.11
C ASN A 53 -16.58 -0.47 -9.77
N ILE A 54 -15.73 0.43 -9.27
CA ILE A 54 -15.58 1.80 -9.79
C ILE A 54 -14.93 1.79 -11.17
N SER A 55 -13.96 0.89 -11.41
CA SER A 55 -13.22 0.81 -12.67
C SER A 55 -13.93 0.06 -13.80
N LYS A 56 -15.07 -0.60 -13.55
CA LYS A 56 -15.83 -1.40 -14.54
C LYS A 56 -16.08 -0.73 -15.89
N ASN A 57 -16.33 0.57 -15.88
CA ASN A 57 -16.63 1.35 -17.08
C ASN A 57 -15.42 2.16 -17.59
N SER A 58 -14.24 1.92 -17.04
CA SER A 58 -12.98 2.55 -17.41
C SER A 58 -12.12 1.60 -18.25
N ASN A 59 -11.00 2.11 -18.77
CA ASN A 59 -9.99 1.29 -19.45
C ASN A 59 -8.96 0.67 -18.49
N PHE A 60 -9.12 0.86 -17.18
CA PHE A 60 -8.21 0.30 -16.18
C PHE A 60 -8.63 -1.11 -15.79
N LYS A 61 -7.63 -1.97 -15.62
CA LYS A 61 -7.76 -3.27 -14.98
C LYS A 61 -7.13 -3.20 -13.59
N VAL A 62 -7.70 -3.93 -12.63
CA VAL A 62 -7.22 -3.97 -11.25
C VAL A 62 -6.42 -5.25 -11.02
N PHE A 63 -5.35 -5.14 -10.22
CA PHE A 63 -4.58 -6.29 -9.74
C PHE A 63 -4.19 -6.09 -8.28
N LEU A 64 -4.32 -7.15 -7.48
CA LEU A 64 -3.88 -7.22 -6.09
C LEU A 64 -2.91 -8.41 -5.95
N ASP A 65 -1.74 -8.17 -5.35
CA ASP A 65 -0.81 -9.25 -5.02
C ASP A 65 -1.45 -10.27 -4.05
N GLU A 66 -1.17 -11.55 -4.26
CA GLU A 66 -1.70 -12.62 -3.41
C GLU A 66 -1.17 -12.55 -1.97
N ASP A 67 0.13 -12.26 -1.81
CA ASP A 67 0.77 -12.06 -0.52
C ASP A 67 0.75 -10.58 -0.12
N ILE A 68 -0.37 -10.15 0.47
CA ILE A 68 -0.59 -8.76 0.92
C ILE A 68 0.41 -8.35 2.01
N LEU A 69 0.91 -9.30 2.80
CA LEU A 69 1.83 -9.03 3.90
C LEU A 69 3.29 -8.95 3.45
N ASN A 70 3.57 -9.26 2.18
CA ASN A 70 4.87 -9.03 1.59
C ASN A 70 5.23 -7.54 1.72
N PRO A 71 6.45 -7.18 2.15
CA PRO A 71 6.86 -5.80 2.26
C PRO A 71 6.72 -5.00 0.98
N ILE A 72 6.78 -5.62 -0.20
CA ILE A 72 6.62 -4.97 -1.50
C ILE A 72 5.28 -5.28 -2.17
N SER A 73 4.27 -5.72 -1.42
CA SER A 73 2.93 -6.00 -1.95
C SER A 73 2.27 -4.76 -2.54
N LYS A 74 1.40 -4.98 -3.53
CA LYS A 74 0.78 -3.92 -4.33
C LYS A 74 -0.69 -4.19 -4.63
N LEU A 75 -1.45 -3.10 -4.70
CA LEU A 75 -2.75 -3.01 -5.35
C LEU A 75 -2.62 -1.94 -6.44
N TYR A 76 -2.89 -2.29 -7.70
CA TYR A 76 -2.66 -1.35 -8.80
C TYR A 76 -3.66 -1.44 -9.93
N LEU A 77 -3.73 -0.32 -10.66
CA LEU A 77 -4.44 -0.13 -11.90
C LEU A 77 -3.43 -0.14 -13.07
N TYR A 78 -3.79 -0.85 -14.13
CA TYR A 78 -2.97 -0.97 -15.35
C TYR A 78 -3.84 -0.96 -16.61
N LYS A 79 -3.22 -0.75 -17.77
CA LYS A 79 -3.90 -0.66 -19.07
C LYS A 79 -3.19 -1.52 -20.12
N ASN A 80 -3.92 -1.98 -21.14
CA ASN A 80 -3.38 -2.70 -22.30
C ASN A 80 -2.50 -3.92 -21.94
N ASP A 81 -2.80 -4.60 -20.83
CA ASP A 81 -2.00 -5.70 -20.26
C ASP A 81 -0.53 -5.31 -19.96
N ASN A 82 -0.25 -4.01 -19.87
CA ASN A 82 1.04 -3.47 -19.50
C ASN A 82 1.15 -3.39 -17.98
N HIS A 83 1.90 -4.29 -17.38
CA HIS A 83 2.22 -4.27 -15.95
C HIS A 83 3.51 -3.50 -15.63
N ILE A 84 4.21 -2.99 -16.64
CA ILE A 84 5.48 -2.26 -16.50
C ILE A 84 5.20 -0.88 -15.89
N PHE A 85 4.21 -0.17 -16.40
CA PHE A 85 3.78 1.12 -15.89
C PHE A 85 2.39 0.98 -15.27
N ARG A 86 2.25 1.43 -14.03
CA ARG A 86 1.02 1.23 -13.27
C ARG A 86 0.81 2.29 -12.22
N ILE A 87 -0.45 2.54 -11.89
CA ILE A 87 -0.84 3.41 -10.79
C ILE A 87 -1.12 2.52 -9.59
N THR A 88 -0.39 2.69 -8.50
CA THR A 88 -0.31 1.67 -7.44
C THR A 88 -0.39 2.28 -6.06
N TYR A 89 -0.97 1.51 -5.15
CA TYR A 89 -0.49 1.44 -3.78
C TYR A 89 0.64 0.41 -3.67
N GLU A 90 1.71 0.71 -2.94
CA GLU A 90 2.79 -0.23 -2.60
C GLU A 90 2.96 -0.28 -1.07
N HIS A 91 3.50 -1.39 -0.56
CA HIS A 91 3.75 -1.63 0.88
C HIS A 91 2.46 -1.75 1.69
N LEU A 92 1.50 -2.56 1.22
CA LEU A 92 0.13 -2.62 1.73
C LEU A 92 0.01 -2.93 3.24
N SER A 93 1.00 -3.59 3.84
CA SER A 93 1.02 -3.94 5.27
C SER A 93 1.88 -3.02 6.14
N ASN A 94 2.55 -2.03 5.56
CA ASN A 94 3.54 -1.18 6.22
C ASN A 94 3.31 0.30 5.86
N ASN A 95 4.38 1.01 5.46
CA ASN A 95 4.35 2.41 5.08
C ASN A 95 3.76 2.52 3.67
N LEU A 96 2.45 2.61 3.58
CA LEU A 96 1.73 2.67 2.32
C LEU A 96 2.23 3.87 1.51
N SER A 97 2.47 3.66 0.23
CA SER A 97 2.73 4.75 -0.72
C SER A 97 1.79 4.64 -1.91
N ILE A 98 1.34 5.77 -2.44
CA ILE A 98 0.57 5.87 -3.68
C ILE A 98 1.39 6.56 -4.76
N GLY A 99 1.27 6.14 -6.01
CA GLY A 99 1.91 6.84 -7.12
C GLY A 99 1.90 6.11 -8.46
N LEU A 100 2.68 6.64 -9.40
CA LEU A 100 2.91 6.02 -10.71
C LEU A 100 4.25 5.27 -10.67
N TRP A 101 4.14 3.95 -10.68
CA TRP A 101 5.24 3.01 -10.53
C TRP A 101 5.75 2.51 -11.90
N ILE A 102 7.04 2.23 -11.97
CA ILE A 102 7.77 1.87 -13.19
C ILE A 102 8.60 0.61 -12.95
N TRP A 103 8.38 -0.43 -13.75
CA TRP A 103 9.27 -1.60 -13.78
C TRP A 103 10.52 -1.27 -14.60
N LEU A 104 11.49 -0.61 -13.96
CA LEU A 104 12.63 -0.04 -14.66
C LEU A 104 13.47 -1.08 -15.44
N THR A 105 13.53 -2.32 -14.99
CA THR A 105 14.28 -3.39 -15.70
C THR A 105 13.62 -3.82 -17.01
N ASN A 106 12.33 -3.53 -17.20
CA ASN A 106 11.54 -4.03 -18.32
C ASN A 106 11.05 -2.89 -19.24
N CYS A 107 11.58 -1.68 -19.08
CA CYS A 107 11.26 -0.53 -19.92
C CYS A 107 12.50 0.04 -20.64
N ASN A 108 12.26 0.98 -21.56
CA ASN A 108 13.29 1.78 -22.18
C ASN A 108 13.73 2.86 -21.18
N GLN A 109 14.82 2.59 -20.47
CA GLN A 109 15.28 3.44 -19.37
C GLN A 109 15.63 4.86 -19.80
N ASP A 110 16.22 5.05 -20.98
CA ASP A 110 16.63 6.37 -21.48
C ASP A 110 15.42 7.26 -21.72
N LYS A 111 14.40 6.73 -22.42
CA LYS A 111 13.15 7.47 -22.66
C LYS A 111 12.38 7.71 -21.37
N THR A 112 12.37 6.75 -20.45
CA THR A 112 11.76 6.92 -19.13
C THR A 112 12.43 8.05 -18.34
N LYS A 113 13.77 8.07 -18.29
CA LYS A 113 14.53 9.13 -17.60
C LYS A 113 14.31 10.49 -18.24
N GLU A 114 14.35 10.55 -19.57
CA GLU A 114 14.08 11.78 -20.33
C GLU A 114 12.69 12.34 -20.01
N TYR A 115 11.66 11.48 -20.05
CA TYR A 115 10.30 11.89 -19.74
C TYR A 115 10.18 12.39 -18.29
N LYS A 116 10.73 11.64 -17.35
CA LYS A 116 10.71 11.99 -15.93
C LYS A 116 11.34 13.37 -15.67
N SER A 117 12.49 13.66 -16.27
CA SER A 117 13.12 14.98 -16.17
C SER A 117 12.27 16.11 -16.75
N LYS A 118 11.43 15.83 -17.76
CA LYS A 118 10.51 16.83 -18.33
C LYS A 118 9.32 17.12 -17.41
N VAL A 119 8.75 16.10 -16.77
CA VAL A 119 7.50 16.24 -16.02
C VAL A 119 7.69 16.44 -14.51
N VAL A 120 8.88 16.20 -13.96
CA VAL A 120 9.13 16.29 -12.51
C VAL A 120 8.72 17.63 -11.87
N LYS A 121 8.82 18.72 -12.64
CA LYS A 121 8.43 20.08 -12.19
C LYS A 121 6.92 20.23 -11.97
N ASN A 122 6.12 19.31 -12.51
CA ASN A 122 4.66 19.32 -12.38
C ASN A 122 4.18 18.61 -11.10
N PHE A 123 5.09 17.99 -10.34
CA PHE A 123 4.74 17.15 -9.19
C PHE A 123 5.17 17.79 -7.87
N GLU A 124 4.74 19.04 -7.64
CA GLU A 124 4.98 19.72 -6.37
C GLU A 124 4.35 18.94 -5.20
N GLY A 125 5.14 18.72 -4.14
CA GLY A 125 4.70 17.94 -2.98
C GLY A 125 4.78 16.41 -3.14
N TRP A 126 5.29 15.90 -4.27
CA TRP A 126 5.53 14.48 -4.51
C TRP A 126 7.02 14.13 -4.45
N HIS A 127 7.31 12.89 -4.06
CA HIS A 127 8.65 12.32 -4.18
C HIS A 127 8.89 11.87 -5.62
N THR A 128 10.00 12.31 -6.20
CA THR A 128 10.31 12.10 -7.62
C THR A 128 11.74 11.64 -7.88
N THR A 129 12.53 11.42 -6.82
CA THR A 129 13.93 10.99 -6.96
C THR A 129 14.09 9.47 -7.11
N SER A 130 13.06 8.68 -6.83
CA SER A 130 13.12 7.21 -6.88
C SER A 130 13.08 6.67 -8.30
N ASP A 131 14.00 5.77 -8.65
CA ASP A 131 14.08 5.14 -9.98
C ASP A 131 12.85 4.29 -10.35
N TRP A 132 12.15 3.75 -9.34
CA TRP A 132 10.98 2.89 -9.52
C TRP A 132 9.66 3.67 -9.63
N TRP A 133 9.71 4.99 -9.51
CA TRP A 133 8.53 5.85 -9.53
C TRP A 133 8.73 7.05 -10.42
N LEU A 134 7.70 7.42 -11.17
CA LEU A 134 7.65 8.74 -11.79
C LEU A 134 7.42 9.79 -10.70
N MET A 135 6.43 9.52 -9.84
CA MET A 135 6.08 10.27 -8.65
C MET A 135 5.41 9.34 -7.64
N TYR A 136 5.60 9.59 -6.35
CA TYR A 136 4.86 8.93 -5.28
C TYR A 136 4.72 9.82 -4.04
N LYS A 137 3.80 9.44 -3.15
CA LYS A 137 3.59 10.08 -1.86
C LYS A 137 3.35 9.02 -0.79
N ASP A 138 3.88 9.28 0.40
CA ASP A 138 3.61 8.44 1.57
C ASP A 138 2.21 8.71 2.13
N CYS A 139 1.55 7.63 2.54
CA CYS A 139 0.18 7.60 3.04
C CYS A 139 0.18 7.06 4.48
N GLU A 140 -0.81 6.23 4.83
CA GLU A 140 -0.94 5.62 6.15
C GLU A 140 0.10 4.53 6.39
N ASN A 141 0.42 4.31 7.66
CA ASN A 141 1.27 3.21 8.09
C ASN A 141 0.42 2.12 8.76
N PHE A 142 0.26 0.97 8.08
CA PHE A 142 -0.50 -0.19 8.55
C PHE A 142 0.23 -0.99 9.64
N SER A 143 1.45 -0.59 9.99
CA SER A 143 2.15 -1.06 11.17
C SER A 143 1.86 -0.24 12.44
N LEU A 144 1.14 0.88 12.35
CA LEU A 144 0.73 1.67 13.50
C LEU A 144 -0.65 1.29 14.03
N ILE A 145 -0.81 1.33 15.35
CA ILE A 145 -2.05 0.97 16.04
C ILE A 145 -3.24 1.84 15.60
N ASP A 146 -3.03 3.13 15.37
CA ASP A 146 -4.09 4.06 14.95
C ASP A 146 -4.71 3.66 13.61
N THR A 147 -3.90 3.16 12.68
CA THR A 147 -4.39 2.64 11.39
C THR A 147 -5.15 1.33 11.60
N LEU A 148 -4.64 0.43 12.45
CA LEU A 148 -5.31 -0.84 12.75
C LEU A 148 -6.65 -0.65 13.46
N ILE A 149 -6.80 0.37 14.30
CA ILE A 149 -8.08 0.72 14.95
C ILE A 149 -9.15 1.04 13.90
N LYS A 150 -8.80 1.72 12.79
CA LYS A 150 -9.74 2.00 11.70
C LYS A 150 -10.27 0.71 11.04
N LEU A 151 -9.48 -0.37 11.06
CA LEU A 151 -9.86 -1.67 10.47
C LEU A 151 -10.78 -2.50 11.38
N ILE A 152 -10.76 -2.25 12.69
CA ILE A 152 -11.53 -3.04 13.68
C ILE A 152 -12.97 -2.47 13.82
N GLN A 153 -13.14 -1.17 13.61
CA GLN A 153 -14.44 -0.53 13.72
C GLN A 153 -15.28 -0.83 12.46
N SER A 154 -16.28 -1.71 12.58
CA SER A 154 -17.05 -2.25 11.45
C SER A 154 -17.71 -1.19 10.56
N ASN A 155 -18.28 -0.13 11.13
CA ASN A 155 -18.87 0.96 10.34
C ASN A 155 -17.82 1.86 9.66
N ASN A 156 -16.55 1.73 10.04
CA ASN A 156 -15.43 2.52 9.54
C ASN A 156 -14.67 1.77 8.43
N VAL A 157 -14.53 0.45 8.53
CA VAL A 157 -13.70 -0.32 7.58
C VAL A 157 -14.26 -0.32 6.16
N GLU A 158 -15.57 -0.45 5.96
CA GLU A 158 -16.19 -0.39 4.62
C GLU A 158 -16.04 1.00 4.00
N ASN A 159 -16.30 2.04 4.76
CA ASN A 159 -16.14 3.42 4.30
C ASN A 159 -14.68 3.72 3.99
N PHE A 160 -13.76 3.25 4.84
CA PHE A 160 -12.33 3.42 4.62
C PHE A 160 -11.87 2.69 3.35
N ALA A 161 -12.39 1.48 3.10
CA ALA A 161 -12.09 0.74 1.88
C ALA A 161 -12.55 1.49 0.62
N LYS A 162 -13.78 2.05 0.66
CA LYS A 162 -14.32 2.90 -0.43
C LYS A 162 -13.47 4.14 -0.66
N ILE A 163 -13.05 4.82 0.41
CA ILE A 163 -12.19 6.00 0.31
C ILE A 163 -10.86 5.64 -0.37
N LYS A 164 -10.21 4.52 0.01
CA LYS A 164 -8.95 4.10 -0.61
C LYS A 164 -9.11 3.66 -2.06
N ALA A 165 -10.20 2.98 -2.40
CA ALA A 165 -10.51 2.64 -3.78
C ALA A 165 -10.72 3.89 -4.64
N GLN A 166 -11.51 4.85 -4.15
CA GLN A 166 -11.76 6.10 -4.86
C GLN A 166 -10.49 6.94 -4.99
N GLU A 167 -9.68 7.05 -3.93
CA GLU A 167 -8.40 7.77 -3.95
C GLU A 167 -7.46 7.24 -5.05
N LEU A 168 -7.30 5.92 -5.16
CA LEU A 168 -6.46 5.33 -6.20
C LEU A 168 -7.04 5.54 -7.60
N PHE A 169 -8.35 5.44 -7.76
CA PHE A 169 -9.02 5.61 -9.04
C PHE A 169 -8.99 7.06 -9.55
N ASP A 170 -9.25 8.03 -8.66
CA ASP A 170 -9.15 9.45 -8.97
C ASP A 170 -7.72 9.80 -9.37
N PHE A 171 -6.74 9.35 -8.57
CA PHE A 171 -5.33 9.55 -8.89
C PHE A 171 -4.94 8.93 -10.24
N ALA A 172 -5.45 7.74 -10.56
CA ALA A 172 -5.20 7.11 -11.85
C ALA A 172 -5.80 7.90 -13.02
N THR A 173 -7.00 8.44 -12.85
CA THR A 173 -7.69 9.24 -13.87
C THR A 173 -6.99 10.56 -14.10
N GLU A 174 -6.61 11.26 -13.04
CA GLU A 174 -5.86 12.53 -13.10
C GLU A 174 -4.50 12.36 -13.79
N ASN A 175 -3.86 11.20 -13.62
CA ASN A 175 -2.51 10.90 -14.13
C ASN A 175 -2.51 9.99 -15.36
N GLU A 176 -3.65 9.76 -15.99
CA GLU A 176 -3.80 8.83 -17.09
C GLU A 176 -2.93 9.22 -18.30
N ASN A 177 -2.77 10.52 -18.55
CA ASN A 177 -1.91 11.03 -19.62
C ASN A 177 -0.43 10.63 -19.43
N HIS A 178 0.07 10.67 -18.19
CA HIS A 178 1.43 10.23 -17.88
C HIS A 178 1.59 8.73 -18.09
N LEU A 179 0.60 7.95 -17.65
CA LEU A 179 0.59 6.51 -17.83
C LEU A 179 0.57 6.13 -19.32
N ASN A 180 -0.34 6.70 -20.10
CA ASN A 180 -0.45 6.42 -21.54
C ASN A 180 0.84 6.79 -22.28
N TYR A 181 1.41 7.96 -22.00
CA TYR A 181 2.68 8.37 -22.60
C TYR A 181 3.78 7.33 -22.35
N MET A 182 3.93 6.90 -21.10
CA MET A 182 4.94 5.92 -20.70
C MET A 182 4.72 4.56 -21.38
N ILE A 183 3.47 4.07 -21.44
CA ILE A 183 3.13 2.83 -22.14
C ILE A 183 3.53 2.91 -23.62
N GLU A 184 3.15 3.99 -24.31
CA GLU A 184 3.34 4.14 -25.75
C GLU A 184 4.80 4.38 -26.15
N ASN A 185 5.55 5.12 -25.33
CA ASN A 185 6.85 5.66 -25.70
C ASN A 185 8.01 5.00 -24.95
N CYS A 186 7.78 4.52 -23.73
CA CYS A 186 8.81 4.02 -22.84
C CYS A 186 8.79 2.50 -22.66
N SER A 187 7.78 1.78 -23.17
CA SER A 187 7.84 0.31 -23.23
C SER A 187 8.97 -0.14 -24.17
N ASN A 188 9.63 -1.26 -23.84
CA ASN A 188 10.52 -1.93 -24.78
C ASN A 188 9.64 -2.52 -25.90
N LYS A 189 9.75 -1.95 -27.10
CA LYS A 189 9.14 -2.55 -28.30
C LYS A 189 9.91 -3.79 -28.71
#